data_AF-A0A842NE83-F1
#
_entry.id   AF-A0A842NE83-F1
#
_cell.length_a   1.000
_cell.length_b   1.000
_cell.length_c   1.000
_cell.angle_alpha   90.00
_cell.angle_beta   90.00
_cell.angle_gamma   90.00
#
_symmetry.space_group_name_H-M   'P 1'
#
loop_
_entity.id
_entity.type
_entity.pdbx_description
1 polymer ?
#
loop_
_entity_poly.entity_id
_entity_poly.type
_entity_poly.pdbx_seq_one_letter_code
_entity_poly.pdbx_strand_id
1 'polypeptide(L)'
;MNIPYVVNMTKIDAKVKVISLKSSLDSDTAEEMVDSRKVKFFQTLLHKPKKSEVHLHSLTLHYEAILILSGKYSVDFIRDAEHTLSVDKDVQEVIISDEVFSVKKKHGVLSKLEPSFKNKIKIQMQERVMLEHTSDLSFDHHGKEMNLSYNDTLKLLEKHAKKTINDDKDSIRRPEITIDAAKSKLISKLKKPADSGIKSSEETIEFRDILEVYVPIYEARLIGPKKRIKILRIDAIRKKFL
;
A
#
# COMPACT_ATOMS: atom_id res chain seq x y z
N MET A 1 -2.02 -40.29 1.66
CA MET A 1 -0.94 -39.64 2.42
C MET A 1 -0.93 -38.16 2.06
N ASN A 2 -1.21 -37.26 3.00
CA ASN A 2 -1.01 -35.82 2.77
C ASN A 2 0.50 -35.59 2.75
N ILE A 3 1.05 -35.31 1.56
CA ILE A 3 2.42 -34.82 1.44
C ILE A 3 2.43 -33.43 2.09
N PRO A 4 3.31 -33.15 3.07
CA PRO A 4 3.34 -31.84 3.71
C PRO A 4 3.69 -30.78 2.66
N TYR A 5 2.87 -29.72 2.61
CA TYR A 5 3.14 -28.52 1.83
C TYR A 5 4.40 -27.85 2.40
N VAL A 6 5.49 -27.86 1.64
CA VAL A 6 6.76 -27.23 2.03
C VAL A 6 6.82 -25.83 1.44
N VAL A 7 6.96 -24.83 2.32
CA VAL A 7 7.19 -23.43 1.96
C VAL A 7 8.60 -23.05 2.35
N ASN A 8 9.42 -22.67 1.37
CA ASN A 8 10.67 -21.98 1.62
C ASN A 8 10.44 -20.49 1.38
N MET A 9 10.68 -19.65 2.39
CA MET A 9 10.49 -18.21 2.27
C MET A 9 11.79 -17.46 2.49
N THR A 10 12.26 -16.76 1.46
CA THR A 10 13.42 -15.87 1.52
C THR A 10 12.96 -14.43 1.69
N LYS A 11 13.62 -13.68 2.59
CA LYS A 11 13.39 -12.24 2.79
C LYS A 11 14.62 -11.45 2.39
N ILE A 12 14.42 -10.45 1.54
CA ILE A 12 15.44 -9.49 1.12
C ILE A 12 15.03 -8.12 1.67
N ASP A 13 15.82 -7.59 2.59
CA ASP A 13 15.54 -6.34 3.29
C ASP A 13 16.35 -5.18 2.72
N ALA A 14 15.66 -4.14 2.25
CA ALA A 14 16.28 -2.84 1.99
C ALA A 14 16.66 -2.13 3.30
N LYS A 15 17.72 -1.33 3.23
CA LYS A 15 18.07 -0.38 4.29
C LYS A 15 17.05 0.74 4.35
N VAL A 16 16.74 1.19 5.57
CA VAL A 16 15.89 2.35 5.82
C VAL A 16 16.62 3.61 5.39
N LYS A 17 15.99 4.41 4.54
CA LYS A 17 16.48 5.71 4.10
C LYS A 17 15.72 6.79 4.85
N VAL A 18 16.43 7.53 5.70
CA VAL A 18 15.87 8.67 6.44
C VAL A 18 16.10 9.95 5.65
N ILE A 19 15.02 10.69 5.39
CA ILE A 19 15.05 11.90 4.58
C ILE A 19 14.24 12.98 5.29
N SER A 20 14.75 14.21 5.32
CA SER A 20 13.99 15.35 5.86
C SER A 20 13.87 16.45 4.83
N LEU A 21 12.66 16.99 4.72
CA LEU A 21 12.34 18.06 3.80
C LEU A 21 12.51 19.41 4.47
N LYS A 22 13.14 20.35 3.78
CA LYS A 22 13.24 21.73 4.23
C LYS A 22 11.87 22.41 4.10
N SER A 23 11.45 23.13 5.14
CA SER A 23 10.23 23.93 5.10
C SER A 23 10.24 24.89 3.91
N SER A 24 9.12 24.97 3.18
CA SER A 24 8.91 25.95 2.11
C SER A 24 8.22 27.24 2.60
N LEU A 25 7.94 27.29 3.91
CA LEU A 25 7.42 28.44 4.64
C LEU A 25 8.42 28.87 5.72
N ASP A 26 8.65 30.17 5.84
CA ASP A 26 9.21 30.76 7.04
C ASP A 26 8.12 30.98 8.11
N SER A 27 8.56 31.36 9.32
CA SER A 27 7.68 31.54 10.47
C SER A 27 6.67 32.67 10.25
N ASP A 28 7.11 33.78 9.65
CA ASP A 28 6.27 34.97 9.45
C ASP A 28 5.13 34.66 8.48
N THR A 29 5.43 33.99 7.36
CA THR A 29 4.43 33.54 6.39
C THR A 29 3.45 32.55 7.04
N ALA A 30 3.95 31.63 7.87
CA ALA A 30 3.08 30.68 8.58
C ALA A 30 2.16 31.39 9.58
N GLU A 31 2.65 32.41 10.30
CA GLU A 31 1.86 33.22 11.22
C GLU A 31 0.76 34.00 10.49
N GLU A 32 1.07 34.62 9.34
CA GLU A 32 0.09 35.30 8.49
C GLU A 32 -1.01 34.34 8.00
N MET A 33 -0.61 33.13 7.56
CA MET A 33 -1.55 32.09 7.17
C MET A 33 -2.50 31.75 8.32
N VAL A 34 -1.98 31.53 9.53
CA VAL A 34 -2.78 31.25 10.72
C VAL A 34 -3.73 32.42 11.02
N ASP A 35 -3.23 33.65 11.01
CA ASP A 35 -4.02 34.84 11.32
C ASP A 35 -5.18 35.06 10.34
N SER A 36 -4.99 34.72 9.06
CA SER A 36 -6.03 34.77 8.03
C SER A 36 -7.17 33.76 8.26
N ARG A 37 -6.90 32.64 8.95
CA ARG A 37 -7.83 31.50 9.11
C ARG A 37 -8.35 31.31 10.53
N LYS A 38 -7.69 31.86 11.54
CA LYS A 38 -7.96 31.58 12.96
C LYS A 38 -9.43 31.82 13.35
N VAL A 39 -10.07 32.88 12.86
CA VAL A 39 -11.47 33.21 13.17
C VAL A 39 -12.42 32.12 12.65
N LYS A 40 -12.21 31.64 11.42
CA LYS A 40 -13.04 30.60 10.80
C LYS A 40 -13.03 29.30 11.61
N PHE A 41 -11.93 29.02 12.31
CA PHE A 41 -11.79 27.82 13.13
C PHE A 41 -12.66 27.85 14.39
N PHE A 42 -13.04 29.03 14.88
CA PHE A 42 -13.90 29.21 16.06
C PHE A 42 -15.33 29.64 15.71
N GLN A 43 -15.60 29.94 14.45
CA GLN A 43 -16.93 30.27 13.96
C GLN A 43 -17.87 29.05 14.11
N THR A 44 -19.06 29.32 14.64
CA THR A 44 -20.18 28.37 14.65
C THR A 44 -21.26 28.86 13.67
N LEU A 45 -22.33 28.08 13.50
CA LEU A 45 -23.44 28.45 12.60
C LEU A 45 -24.07 29.80 12.97
N LEU A 46 -24.18 30.10 14.27
CA LEU A 46 -24.89 31.27 14.80
C LEU A 46 -23.98 32.40 15.26
N HIS A 47 -22.68 32.15 15.41
CA HIS A 47 -21.77 33.14 15.97
C HIS A 47 -20.40 33.10 15.30
N LYS A 48 -19.97 34.26 14.81
CA LYS A 48 -18.61 34.49 14.32
C LYS A 48 -17.89 35.38 15.35
N PRO A 49 -16.81 34.89 15.98
CA PRO A 49 -16.06 35.71 16.92
C PRO A 49 -15.31 36.84 16.22
N LYS A 50 -14.98 37.90 16.96
CA LYS A 50 -14.10 38.96 16.48
C LYS A 50 -12.67 38.44 16.36
N LYS A 51 -11.88 39.03 15.45
CA LYS A 51 -10.46 38.66 15.28
C LYS A 51 -9.65 38.85 16.56
N SER A 52 -9.98 39.87 17.35
CA SER A 52 -9.36 40.17 18.64
C SER A 52 -9.72 39.19 19.75
N GLU A 53 -10.70 38.30 19.56
CA GLU A 53 -11.09 37.27 20.54
C GLU A 53 -10.42 35.92 20.28
N VAL A 54 -9.65 35.81 19.17
CA VAL A 54 -8.91 34.60 18.81
C VAL A 54 -7.43 34.95 18.72
N HIS A 55 -6.67 34.43 19.67
CA HIS A 55 -5.24 34.70 19.80
C HIS A 55 -4.42 33.48 19.38
N LEU A 56 -3.32 33.73 18.67
CA LEU A 56 -2.27 32.75 18.49
C LEU A 56 -1.45 32.72 19.79
N HIS A 57 -1.44 31.58 20.46
CA HIS A 57 -0.67 31.39 21.69
C HIS A 57 0.75 30.90 21.40
N SER A 58 0.89 29.97 20.45
CA SER A 58 2.18 29.47 20.02
C SER A 58 2.11 28.98 18.57
N LEU A 59 3.22 29.09 17.86
CA LEU A 59 3.43 28.52 16.54
C LEU A 59 4.74 27.73 16.57
N THR A 60 4.64 26.41 16.42
CA THR A 60 5.80 25.51 16.53
C THR A 60 5.96 24.73 15.23
N LEU A 61 7.20 24.63 14.73
CA LEU A 61 7.52 23.77 13.59
C LEU A 61 7.91 22.38 14.08
N HIS A 62 7.15 21.38 13.66
CA HIS A 62 7.44 19.97 13.90
C HIS A 62 7.88 19.29 12.60
N TYR A 63 8.79 18.32 12.70
CA TYR A 63 9.15 17.42 11.62
C TYR A 63 8.47 16.09 11.88
N GLU A 64 7.42 15.79 11.13
CA GLU A 64 6.62 14.58 11.32
C GLU A 64 6.99 13.53 10.30
N ALA A 65 7.27 12.32 10.79
CA ALA A 65 7.64 11.22 9.92
C ALA A 65 6.42 10.67 9.16
N ILE A 66 6.65 10.40 7.88
CA ILE A 66 5.83 9.53 7.06
C ILE A 66 6.70 8.32 6.72
N LEU A 67 6.22 7.12 7.03
CA LEU A 67 6.91 5.88 6.72
C LEU A 67 6.31 5.26 5.45
N ILE A 68 7.12 5.03 4.43
CA ILE A 68 6.70 4.44 3.15
C ILE A 68 7.50 3.16 2.90
N LEU A 69 6.81 2.08 2.57
CA LEU A 69 7.40 0.81 2.20
C LEU A 69 6.95 0.44 0.80
N SER A 70 7.88 -0.01 -0.03
CA SER A 70 7.62 -0.61 -1.34
C SER A 70 8.21 -2.00 -1.37
N GLY A 71 7.46 -2.97 -1.89
CA GLY A 71 7.92 -4.34 -1.93
C GLY A 71 7.33 -5.16 -3.07
N LYS A 72 7.98 -6.31 -3.28
CA LYS A 72 7.56 -7.35 -4.21
C LYS A 72 7.44 -8.66 -3.45
N TYR A 73 6.38 -9.41 -3.76
CA TYR A 73 6.25 -10.82 -3.44
C TYR A 73 6.31 -11.62 -4.74
N SER A 74 7.18 -12.62 -4.78
CA SER A 74 7.28 -13.56 -5.88
C SER A 74 7.11 -14.97 -5.32
N VAL A 75 6.36 -15.83 -6.00
CA VAL A 75 6.23 -17.24 -5.66
C VAL A 75 6.33 -18.10 -6.90
N ASP A 76 7.20 -19.10 -6.83
CA ASP A 76 7.37 -20.15 -7.83
C ASP A 76 6.87 -21.46 -7.23
N PHE A 77 5.87 -22.09 -7.86
CA PHE A 77 5.28 -23.30 -7.34
C PHE A 77 4.81 -24.24 -8.42
N ILE A 78 4.76 -25.53 -8.08
CA ILE A 78 4.16 -26.55 -8.94
C ILE A 78 2.78 -26.89 -8.40
N ARG A 79 1.76 -26.84 -9.26
CA ARG A 79 0.40 -27.28 -8.94
C ARG A 79 -0.10 -28.34 -9.90
N ASP A 80 -1.01 -29.17 -9.42
CA ASP A 80 -1.82 -30.01 -10.30
C ASP A 80 -2.91 -29.16 -10.94
N ALA A 81 -3.14 -29.37 -12.23
CA ALA A 81 -4.12 -28.64 -13.02
C ALA A 81 -4.90 -29.60 -13.93
N GLU A 82 -6.18 -29.31 -14.11
CA GLU A 82 -7.04 -29.99 -15.08
C GLU A 82 -7.37 -29.02 -16.22
N HIS A 83 -6.94 -29.35 -17.42
CA HIS A 83 -7.30 -28.61 -18.63
C HIS A 83 -8.32 -29.38 -19.45
N THR A 84 -9.17 -28.65 -20.15
CA THR A 84 -10.14 -29.25 -21.07
C THR A 84 -9.74 -29.00 -22.51
N LEU A 85 -9.40 -30.06 -23.23
CA LEU A 85 -9.16 -29.99 -24.68
C LEU A 85 -10.48 -30.27 -25.42
N SER A 86 -10.85 -29.36 -26.32
CA SER A 86 -12.04 -29.53 -27.17
C SER A 86 -11.64 -30.07 -28.54
N VAL A 87 -12.24 -31.18 -28.95
CA VAL A 87 -11.95 -31.88 -30.22
C VAL A 87 -13.23 -32.09 -31.03
N ASP A 88 -13.09 -32.35 -32.33
CA ASP A 88 -14.25 -32.50 -33.21
C ASP A 88 -15.08 -33.75 -32.87
N LYS A 89 -16.33 -33.80 -33.35
CA LYS A 89 -17.32 -34.80 -32.91
C LYS A 89 -17.00 -36.23 -33.33
N ASP A 90 -16.29 -36.37 -34.43
CA ASP A 90 -15.85 -37.62 -35.04
C ASP A 90 -14.53 -38.15 -34.45
N VAL A 91 -13.81 -37.33 -33.68
CA VAL A 91 -12.63 -37.75 -32.91
C VAL A 91 -13.06 -38.72 -31.80
N GLN A 92 -12.48 -39.93 -31.82
CA GLN A 92 -12.79 -40.99 -30.85
C GLN A 92 -11.77 -41.07 -29.71
N GLU A 93 -10.51 -40.78 -30.03
CA GLU A 93 -9.38 -40.87 -29.12
C GLU A 93 -8.43 -39.69 -29.41
N VAL A 94 -7.78 -39.19 -28.37
CA VAL A 94 -6.69 -38.21 -28.47
C VAL A 94 -5.45 -38.85 -27.88
N ILE A 95 -4.34 -38.81 -28.60
CA ILE A 95 -3.06 -39.39 -28.16
C ILE A 95 -2.08 -38.26 -27.89
N ILE A 96 -1.52 -38.20 -26.68
CA ILE A 96 -0.53 -37.20 -26.27
C ILE A 96 0.61 -37.93 -25.57
N SER A 97 1.84 -37.81 -26.08
CA SER A 97 3.02 -38.48 -25.51
C SER A 97 2.79 -39.96 -25.22
N ASP A 98 2.21 -40.67 -26.19
CA ASP A 98 1.87 -42.10 -26.14
C ASP A 98 0.77 -42.49 -25.13
N GLU A 99 0.17 -41.54 -24.43
CA GLU A 99 -1.01 -41.76 -23.59
C GLU A 99 -2.30 -41.53 -24.37
N VAL A 100 -3.28 -42.44 -24.23
CA VAL A 100 -4.55 -42.41 -24.96
C VAL A 100 -5.67 -41.89 -24.07
N PHE A 101 -6.25 -40.75 -24.47
CA PHE A 101 -7.39 -40.12 -23.81
C PHE A 101 -8.68 -40.43 -24.57
N SER A 102 -9.58 -41.17 -23.93
CA SER A 102 -10.87 -41.53 -24.52
C SER A 102 -11.85 -40.35 -24.55
N VAL A 103 -12.50 -40.16 -25.69
CA VAL A 103 -13.53 -39.13 -25.85
C VAL A 103 -14.88 -39.70 -25.45
N LYS A 104 -15.47 -39.19 -24.36
CA LYS A 104 -16.82 -39.61 -23.94
C LYS A 104 -17.87 -39.16 -24.95
N LYS A 105 -18.35 -40.08 -25.79
CA LYS A 105 -19.49 -39.84 -26.68
C LYS A 105 -20.76 -39.66 -25.84
N LYS A 106 -21.44 -38.52 -25.99
CA LYS A 106 -22.76 -38.31 -25.37
C LYS A 106 -23.79 -39.21 -26.06
N HIS A 107 -24.25 -40.25 -25.37
CA HIS A 107 -25.33 -41.12 -25.84
C HIS A 107 -26.67 -40.69 -25.22
N GLY A 108 -27.58 -40.13 -26.03
CA GLY A 108 -28.94 -39.78 -25.60
C GLY A 108 -29.75 -39.04 -26.67
N VAL A 109 -31.08 -39.20 -26.66
CA VAL A 109 -32.00 -38.62 -27.67
C VAL A 109 -31.95 -37.08 -27.71
N LEU A 110 -31.54 -36.45 -26.59
CA LEU A 110 -31.35 -35.00 -26.47
C LEU A 110 -30.04 -34.48 -27.09
N SER A 111 -29.07 -35.34 -27.43
CA SER A 111 -27.79 -34.89 -28.02
C SER A 111 -27.94 -34.36 -29.47
N LYS A 112 -29.08 -34.63 -30.10
CA LYS A 112 -29.45 -34.10 -31.43
C LYS A 112 -30.02 -32.67 -31.40
N LEU A 113 -30.41 -32.19 -30.21
CA LEU A 113 -30.96 -30.84 -29.99
C LEU A 113 -29.93 -29.86 -29.40
N GLU A 114 -28.77 -30.34 -28.95
CA GLU A 114 -27.69 -29.47 -28.50
C GLU A 114 -27.01 -28.78 -29.71
N PRO A 115 -26.63 -27.49 -29.59
CA PRO A 115 -25.83 -26.81 -30.61
C PRO A 115 -24.54 -27.57 -30.89
N SER A 116 -23.88 -27.28 -32.01
CA SER A 116 -22.60 -27.89 -32.45
C SER A 116 -21.46 -27.69 -31.44
N PHE A 117 -21.49 -28.40 -30.32
CA PHE A 117 -20.43 -28.37 -29.32
C PHE A 117 -19.46 -29.51 -29.62
N LYS A 118 -18.18 -29.14 -29.66
CA LYS A 118 -17.04 -30.04 -29.73
C LYS A 118 -17.06 -31.02 -28.55
N ASN A 119 -16.54 -32.22 -28.79
CA ASN A 119 -16.24 -33.17 -27.73
C ASN A 119 -15.16 -32.59 -26.80
N LYS A 120 -15.15 -33.01 -25.52
CA LYS A 120 -14.20 -32.50 -24.51
C LYS A 120 -13.54 -33.63 -23.78
N ILE A 121 -12.22 -33.56 -23.64
CA ILE A 121 -11.43 -34.43 -22.76
C ILE A 121 -10.81 -33.60 -21.64
N LYS A 122 -10.69 -34.20 -20.47
CA LYS A 122 -10.00 -33.62 -19.32
C LYS A 122 -8.60 -34.20 -19.28
N ILE A 123 -7.60 -33.34 -19.22
CA ILE A 123 -6.19 -33.71 -19.17
C ILE A 123 -5.66 -33.23 -17.83
N GLN A 124 -5.18 -34.17 -17.02
CA GLN A 124 -4.46 -33.88 -15.79
C GLN A 124 -3.01 -33.57 -16.15
N MET A 125 -2.49 -32.47 -15.65
CA MET A 125 -1.10 -32.08 -15.86
C MET A 125 -0.57 -31.31 -14.65
N GLN A 126 0.73 -31.05 -14.68
CA GLN A 126 1.37 -30.20 -13.68
C GLN A 126 1.78 -28.88 -14.32
N GLU A 127 1.50 -27.79 -13.64
CA GLU A 127 1.93 -26.46 -14.02
C GLU A 127 3.00 -25.97 -13.06
N ARG A 128 4.10 -25.44 -13.57
CA ARG A 128 4.98 -24.56 -12.80
C ARG A 128 4.50 -23.12 -13.01
N VAL A 129 4.08 -22.49 -11.93
CA VAL A 129 3.49 -21.15 -11.94
C VAL A 129 4.43 -20.19 -11.22
N MET A 130 4.74 -19.07 -11.86
CA MET A 130 5.44 -17.95 -11.25
C MET A 130 4.49 -16.77 -11.13
N LEU A 131 4.17 -16.38 -9.90
CA LEU A 131 3.35 -15.21 -9.62
C LEU A 131 4.20 -14.11 -8.99
N GLU A 132 4.01 -12.88 -9.47
CA GLU A 132 4.62 -11.70 -8.86
C GLU A 132 3.55 -10.66 -8.52
N HIS A 133 3.69 -10.06 -7.35
CA HIS A 133 2.84 -8.97 -6.90
C HIS A 133 3.71 -7.87 -6.31
N THR A 134 3.44 -6.62 -6.67
CA THR A 134 4.12 -5.45 -6.12
C THR A 134 3.10 -4.52 -5.50
N SER A 135 3.46 -3.89 -4.40
CA SER A 135 2.61 -2.94 -3.70
C SER A 135 3.46 -2.04 -2.83
N ASP A 136 2.90 -0.88 -2.51
CA ASP A 136 3.39 0.01 -1.47
C ASP A 136 2.37 0.18 -0.33
N LEU A 137 2.87 0.69 0.79
CA LEU A 137 2.09 1.15 1.95
C LEU A 137 2.75 2.40 2.50
N SER A 138 1.93 3.32 3.02
CA SER A 138 2.40 4.50 3.71
C SER A 138 1.67 4.70 5.04
N PHE A 139 2.39 5.23 6.03
CA PHE A 139 1.88 5.48 7.37
C PHE A 139 2.22 6.90 7.81
N ASP A 140 1.29 7.57 8.49
CA ASP A 140 1.58 8.82 9.18
C ASP A 140 2.42 8.59 10.45
N HIS A 141 2.78 9.67 11.13
CA HIS A 141 3.59 9.60 12.35
C HIS A 141 2.89 8.86 13.49
N HIS A 142 1.55 8.74 13.47
CA HIS A 142 0.78 7.94 14.43
C HIS A 142 0.65 6.47 14.02
N GLY A 143 1.29 6.05 12.91
CA GLY A 143 1.22 4.68 12.41
C GLY A 143 -0.08 4.33 11.70
N LYS A 144 -0.92 5.32 11.38
CA LYS A 144 -2.15 5.13 10.61
C LYS A 144 -1.83 5.11 9.12
N GLU A 145 -2.43 4.15 8.41
CA GLU A 145 -2.25 4.03 6.97
C GLU A 145 -2.78 5.27 6.22
N MET A 146 -2.01 5.73 5.23
CA MET A 146 -2.34 6.87 4.38
C MET A 146 -2.47 6.46 2.92
N ASN A 147 -3.22 7.25 2.15
CA ASN A 147 -3.24 7.13 0.70
C ASN A 147 -2.13 8.00 0.09
N LEU A 148 -0.89 7.51 0.16
CA LEU A 148 0.27 8.10 -0.48
C LEU A 148 1.11 6.99 -1.13
N SER A 149 1.29 7.07 -2.44
CA SER A 149 2.08 6.09 -3.18
C SER A 149 3.58 6.37 -3.03
N TYR A 150 4.40 5.33 -3.24
CA TYR A 150 5.84 5.44 -3.31
C TYR A 150 6.28 6.39 -4.43
N ASN A 151 5.67 6.27 -5.62
CA ASN A 151 5.99 7.12 -6.77
C ASN A 151 5.67 8.60 -6.52
N ASP A 152 4.55 8.90 -5.86
CA ASP A 152 4.22 10.29 -5.52
C ASP A 152 5.16 10.85 -4.45
N THR A 153 5.64 9.99 -3.55
CA THR A 153 6.67 10.36 -2.57
C THR A 153 7.99 10.68 -3.27
N LEU A 154 8.45 9.89 -4.24
CA LEU A 154 9.66 10.20 -5.00
C LEU A 154 9.56 11.56 -5.71
N LYS A 155 8.44 11.84 -6.38
CA LYS A 155 8.20 13.14 -7.02
C LYS A 155 8.24 14.30 -6.02
N LEU A 156 7.76 14.10 -4.79
CA LEU A 156 7.84 15.08 -3.71
C LEU A 156 9.31 15.30 -3.29
N LEU A 157 10.07 14.22 -3.11
CA LEU A 157 11.48 14.28 -2.70
C LEU A 157 12.40 14.92 -3.74
N GLU A 158 12.06 14.83 -5.01
CA GLU A 158 12.80 15.47 -6.11
C GLU A 158 12.53 16.98 -6.19
N LYS A 159 11.30 17.40 -5.92
CA LYS A 159 10.86 18.80 -6.06
C LYS A 159 11.27 19.68 -4.89
N HIS A 160 11.44 19.10 -3.71
CA HIS A 160 11.63 19.85 -2.48
C HIS A 160 13.04 19.69 -1.94
N ALA A 161 13.62 20.83 -1.53
CA ALA A 161 14.94 20.84 -0.91
C ALA A 161 14.95 19.99 0.36
N LYS A 162 16.04 19.26 0.57
CA LYS A 162 16.26 18.45 1.76
C LYS A 162 17.00 19.26 2.82
N LYS A 163 16.87 18.87 4.09
CA LYS A 163 17.71 19.38 5.17
C LYS A 163 18.23 18.22 6.02
N THR A 164 19.28 18.50 6.79
CA THR A 164 19.69 17.65 7.90
C THR A 164 18.85 18.00 9.12
N ILE A 165 18.33 16.99 9.81
CA ILE A 165 17.64 17.16 11.09
C ILE A 165 18.69 17.32 12.19
N ASN A 166 18.43 18.23 13.13
CA ASN A 166 19.19 18.36 14.36
C ASN A 166 18.31 17.93 15.54
N ASP A 167 18.59 16.77 16.12
CA ASP A 167 17.79 16.17 17.19
C ASP A 167 17.68 17.05 18.46
N ASP A 168 18.66 17.94 18.71
CA ASP A 168 18.66 18.84 19.87
C ASP A 168 17.81 20.10 19.66
N LYS A 169 17.55 20.48 18.40
CA LYS A 169 16.91 21.76 18.04
C LYS A 169 15.57 21.59 17.33
N ASP A 170 15.45 20.56 16.51
CA ASP A 170 14.24 20.30 15.74
C ASP A 170 13.25 19.52 16.58
N SER A 171 11.98 19.92 16.56
CA SER A 171 10.93 19.12 17.18
C SER A 171 10.53 17.98 16.26
N ILE A 172 10.96 16.76 16.57
CA ILE A 172 10.80 15.59 15.71
C ILE A 172 9.71 14.68 16.26
N ARG A 173 8.78 14.27 15.39
CA ARG A 173 7.75 13.26 15.68
C ARG A 173 8.05 12.02 14.84
N ARG A 174 8.69 11.04 15.48
CA ARG A 174 9.03 9.74 14.86
C ARG A 174 7.77 8.91 14.61
N PRO A 175 7.81 7.91 13.69
CA PRO A 175 6.68 7.01 13.49
C PRO A 175 6.42 6.20 14.77
N GLU A 176 5.15 6.14 15.18
CA GLU A 176 4.71 5.28 16.28
C GLU A 176 4.68 3.79 15.87
N ILE A 177 4.46 3.50 14.58
CA ILE A 177 4.56 2.14 14.05
C ILE A 177 6.02 1.72 13.88
N THR A 178 6.36 0.51 14.35
CA THR A 178 7.70 -0.05 14.13
C THR A 178 7.88 -0.49 12.67
N ILE A 179 9.12 -0.50 12.19
CA ILE A 179 9.45 -0.97 10.83
C ILE A 179 8.98 -2.42 10.64
N ASP A 180 9.16 -3.29 11.62
CA ASP A 180 8.74 -4.69 11.52
C ASP A 180 7.22 -4.86 11.47
N ALA A 181 6.47 -4.04 12.20
CA ALA A 181 5.02 -4.01 12.11
C ALA A 181 4.56 -3.53 10.72
N ALA A 182 5.20 -2.48 10.18
CA ALA A 182 4.91 -1.98 8.85
C ALA A 182 5.26 -3.00 7.75
N LYS A 183 6.40 -3.67 7.86
CA LYS A 183 6.81 -4.78 7.00
C LYS A 183 5.76 -5.90 7.03
N SER A 184 5.32 -6.30 8.21
CA SER A 184 4.31 -7.35 8.38
C SER A 184 2.98 -7.01 7.68
N LYS A 185 2.54 -5.75 7.78
CA LYS A 185 1.37 -5.25 7.05
C LYS A 185 1.59 -5.32 5.53
N LEU A 186 2.76 -4.90 5.02
CA LEU A 186 3.05 -5.00 3.60
C LEU A 186 3.05 -6.45 3.11
N ILE A 187 3.63 -7.38 3.88
CA ILE A 187 3.60 -8.81 3.56
C ILE A 187 2.15 -9.31 3.44
N SER A 188 1.28 -8.96 4.39
CA SER A 188 -0.14 -9.37 4.34
C SER A 188 -0.90 -8.81 3.13
N LYS A 189 -0.52 -7.63 2.64
CA LYS A 189 -1.09 -7.02 1.43
C LYS A 189 -0.57 -7.67 0.15
N LEU A 190 0.71 -8.07 0.16
CA LEU A 190 1.37 -8.67 -0.99
C LEU A 190 0.98 -10.13 -1.19
N LYS A 191 0.95 -10.92 -0.10
CA LYS A 191 0.58 -12.34 -0.17
C LYS A 191 -0.89 -12.49 -0.49
N LYS A 192 -1.19 -13.21 -1.58
CA LYS A 192 -2.53 -13.70 -1.87
C LYS A 192 -2.71 -15.10 -1.26
N PRO A 193 -3.95 -15.52 -0.96
CA PRO A 193 -4.22 -16.90 -0.56
C PRO A 193 -3.66 -17.87 -1.60
N ALA A 194 -3.07 -18.96 -1.14
CA ALA A 194 -2.58 -20.02 -2.01
C ALA A 194 -3.76 -20.71 -2.73
N ASP A 195 -3.62 -20.96 -4.02
CA ASP A 195 -4.57 -21.77 -4.79
C ASP A 195 -4.55 -23.22 -4.29
N SER A 196 -5.65 -23.96 -4.50
CA SER A 196 -5.69 -25.40 -4.20
C SER A 196 -4.76 -26.20 -5.11
N GLY A 197 -4.15 -27.26 -4.59
CA GLY A 197 -3.37 -28.21 -5.39
C GLY A 197 -1.87 -27.89 -5.53
N ILE A 198 -1.36 -26.92 -4.75
CA ILE A 198 0.08 -26.62 -4.71
C ILE A 198 0.83 -27.73 -3.95
N LYS A 199 1.87 -28.27 -4.57
CA LYS A 199 2.73 -29.32 -4.00
C LYS A 199 3.90 -28.77 -3.21
N SER A 200 4.52 -27.71 -3.70
CA SER A 200 5.65 -27.00 -3.08
C SER A 200 5.74 -25.59 -3.62
N SER A 201 6.22 -24.65 -2.81
CA SER A 201 6.44 -23.26 -3.24
C SER A 201 7.76 -22.69 -2.73
N GLU A 202 8.45 -21.97 -3.60
CA GLU A 202 9.56 -21.08 -3.27
C GLU A 202 9.03 -19.64 -3.27
N GLU A 203 8.92 -19.07 -2.08
CA GLU A 203 8.42 -17.73 -1.86
C GLU A 203 9.58 -16.76 -1.61
N THR A 204 9.53 -15.58 -2.23
CA THR A 204 10.46 -14.49 -1.99
C THR A 204 9.69 -13.21 -1.67
N ILE A 205 10.09 -12.55 -0.59
CA ILE A 205 9.63 -11.20 -0.26
C ILE A 205 10.84 -10.27 -0.36
N GLU A 206 10.73 -9.27 -1.22
CA GLU A 206 11.72 -8.23 -1.43
C GLU A 206 11.14 -6.90 -0.96
N PHE A 207 11.70 -6.32 0.10
CA PHE A 207 11.46 -4.92 0.43
C PHE A 207 12.41 -4.08 -0.42
N ARG A 208 11.86 -3.42 -1.44
CA ARG A 208 12.64 -2.63 -2.40
C ARG A 208 13.14 -1.33 -1.79
N ASP A 209 12.26 -0.65 -1.08
CA ASP A 209 12.57 0.61 -0.41
C ASP A 209 11.76 0.75 0.88
N ILE A 210 12.42 1.32 1.88
CA ILE A 210 11.82 1.77 3.14
C ILE A 210 12.28 3.21 3.35
N LEU A 211 11.35 4.15 3.22
CA LEU A 211 11.61 5.59 3.36
C LEU A 211 10.96 6.11 4.63
N GLU A 212 11.74 6.78 5.46
CA GLU A 212 11.26 7.56 6.58
C GLU A 212 11.43 9.05 6.25
N VAL A 213 10.33 9.67 5.82
CA VAL A 213 10.32 11.03 5.29
C VAL A 213 9.75 11.99 6.32
N TYR A 214 10.59 12.88 6.83
CA TYR A 214 10.20 13.92 7.76
C TYR A 214 9.67 15.16 7.03
N VAL A 215 8.39 15.44 7.24
CA VAL A 215 7.68 16.56 6.64
C VAL A 215 7.53 17.69 7.66
N PRO A 216 7.92 18.94 7.33
CA PRO A 216 7.74 20.09 8.21
C PRO A 216 6.25 20.47 8.29
N ILE A 217 5.71 20.45 9.51
CA ILE A 217 4.33 20.81 9.86
C ILE A 217 4.37 21.93 10.90
N TYR A 218 3.77 23.07 10.59
CA TYR A 218 3.51 24.09 11.60
C TYR A 218 2.27 23.73 12.41
N GLU A 219 2.38 23.78 13.73
CA GLU A 219 1.28 23.61 14.67
C GLU A 219 1.03 24.92 15.42
N ALA A 220 -0.14 25.49 15.18
CA ALA A 220 -0.60 26.72 15.80
C ALA A 220 -1.61 26.42 16.90
N ARG A 221 -1.27 26.78 18.14
CA ARG A 221 -2.18 26.72 19.27
C ARG A 221 -2.97 28.00 19.36
N LEU A 222 -4.28 27.91 19.16
CA LEU A 222 -5.19 29.06 19.17
C LEU A 222 -6.04 29.05 20.45
N ILE A 223 -6.20 30.21 21.07
CA ILE A 223 -7.11 30.44 22.20
C ILE A 223 -8.22 31.37 21.73
N GLY A 224 -9.44 30.87 21.73
CA GLY A 224 -10.64 31.59 21.33
C GLY A 224 -11.58 31.95 22.50
N PRO A 225 -12.82 32.39 22.19
CA PRO A 225 -13.81 32.73 23.20
C PRO A 225 -14.05 31.63 24.23
N LYS A 226 -14.33 32.03 25.47
CA LYS A 226 -14.50 31.11 26.62
C LYS A 226 -13.27 30.23 26.88
N LYS A 227 -12.06 30.74 26.56
CA LYS A 227 -10.76 30.04 26.73
C LYS A 227 -10.69 28.70 25.98
N ARG A 228 -11.49 28.52 24.93
CA ARG A 228 -11.45 27.29 24.12
C ARG A 228 -10.15 27.23 23.35
N ILE A 229 -9.48 26.09 23.43
CA ILE A 229 -8.23 25.83 22.70
C ILE A 229 -8.54 25.02 21.45
N LYS A 230 -7.95 25.41 20.31
CA LYS A 230 -7.94 24.61 19.09
C LYS A 230 -6.55 24.60 18.50
N ILE A 231 -6.22 23.51 17.82
CA ILE A 231 -4.95 23.35 17.10
C ILE A 231 -5.23 23.47 15.61
N LEU A 232 -4.47 24.33 14.93
CA LEU A 232 -4.50 24.49 13.48
C LEU A 232 -3.14 24.05 12.95
N ARG A 233 -3.14 23.19 11.92
CA ARG A 233 -1.91 22.59 11.38
C ARG A 233 -1.73 23.00 9.93
N ILE A 234 -0.48 23.29 9.53
CA ILE A 234 -0.11 23.66 8.16
C ILE A 234 0.99 22.72 7.67
N ASP A 235 0.74 22.04 6.57
CA ASP A 235 1.76 21.37 5.78
C ASP A 235 2.67 22.42 5.14
N ALA A 236 3.90 22.54 5.63
CA ALA A 236 4.84 23.57 5.21
C ALA A 236 5.57 23.22 3.91
N ILE A 237 5.29 22.07 3.30
CA ILE A 237 5.73 21.70 1.95
C ILE A 237 4.67 22.10 0.93
N ARG A 238 3.41 21.76 1.21
CA ARG A 238 2.27 22.02 0.31
C ARG A 238 1.62 23.38 0.52
N LYS A 239 1.97 24.08 1.60
CA LYS A 239 1.38 25.37 2.03
C LYS A 239 -0.13 25.27 2.22
N LYS A 240 -0.59 24.20 2.88
CA LYS A 240 -2.02 23.89 3.06
C LYS A 240 -2.34 23.55 4.52
N PHE A 241 -3.55 23.92 4.95
CA PHE A 241 -4.08 23.47 6.24
C PHE A 241 -4.44 21.99 6.19
N LEU A 242 -4.19 21.28 7.28
CA LEU A 242 -4.56 19.87 7.50
C LEU A 242 -5.90 19.73 8.22
#